data_AF-A0A966QB58-F1
#
_entry.id   AF-A0A966QB58-F1
#
_cell.length_a   1.000
_cell.length_b   1.000
_cell.length_c   1.000
_cell.angle_alpha   90.00
_cell.angle_beta   90.00
_cell.angle_gamma   90.00
#
_symmetry.space_group_name_H-M   'P 1'
#
loop_
_entity.id
_entity.type
_entity.pdbx_description
1 polymer ?
#
loop_
_entity_poly.entity_id
_entity_poly.type
_entity_poly.pdbx_seq_one_letter_code
_entity_poly.pdbx_strand_id
1 'polypeptide(L)' 'MGRRSPAWVNSAVLLQALERYEQGRLPRSMQLWIQQLLELPPIEHRSADPLPPLRRAAMAAP' A
#
# COMPACT_ATOMS: atom_id res chain seq x y z
N MET A 1 28.30 -17.81 -15.38
CA MET A 1 28.03 -16.80 -14.34
C MET A 1 27.01 -17.35 -13.34
N GLY A 2 27.45 -17.75 -12.14
CA GLY A 2 26.52 -18.12 -11.07
C GLY A 2 25.77 -16.86 -10.62
N ARG A 3 24.42 -16.90 -10.68
CA ARG A 3 23.56 -15.81 -10.22
C ARG A 3 23.84 -15.62 -8.73
N ARG A 4 24.53 -14.53 -8.38
CA ARG A 4 24.67 -14.09 -6.99
C ARG A 4 23.26 -13.80 -6.50
N SER A 5 22.64 -14.75 -5.78
CA SER A 5 21.39 -14.49 -5.08
C SER A 5 21.71 -13.48 -3.98
N PRO A 6 21.15 -12.26 -4.00
CA PRO A 6 21.33 -11.35 -2.88
C PRO A 6 20.69 -11.98 -1.65
N ALA A 7 21.53 -12.25 -0.65
CA ALA A 7 21.17 -12.73 0.67
C ALA A 7 20.48 -11.63 1.52
N TRP A 8 19.82 -12.04 2.61
CA TRP A 8 19.30 -11.20 3.71
C TRP A 8 18.07 -10.33 3.43
N VAL A 9 16.95 -10.95 3.08
CA VAL A 9 15.66 -10.34 3.41
C VAL A 9 15.28 -10.79 4.81
N ASN A 10 15.22 -9.84 5.76
CA ASN A 10 14.73 -10.15 7.10
C ASN A 10 13.22 -10.44 6.99
N SER A 11 12.85 -11.72 7.08
CA SER A 11 11.47 -12.18 6.93
C SER A 11 10.52 -11.48 7.91
N ALA A 12 10.97 -11.13 9.11
CA ALA A 12 10.15 -10.41 10.09
C ALA A 12 9.84 -8.97 9.64
N VAL A 13 10.79 -8.30 8.98
CA VAL A 13 10.56 -6.96 8.41
C VAL A 13 9.61 -7.03 7.22
N LEU A 14 9.75 -8.06 6.38
CA LEU A 14 8.87 -8.25 5.23
C LEU A 14 7.43 -8.55 5.68
N LEU A 15 7.23 -9.41 6.68
CA LEU A 15 5.91 -9.72 7.24
C LEU A 15 5.25 -8.47 7.85
N GLN A 16 6.01 -7.68 8.61
CA GLN A 16 5.53 -6.42 9.17
C GLN A 16 5.19 -5.36 8.11
N ALA A 17 5.92 -5.37 6.99
CA ALA A 17 5.63 -4.50 5.86
C ALA A 17 4.35 -4.97 5.15
N LEU A 18 4.19 -6.28 4.92
CA LEU A 18 2.98 -6.87 4.36
C LEU A 18 1.73 -6.55 5.18
N GLU A 19 1.78 -6.69 6.51
CA GLU A 19 0.66 -6.34 7.37
C GLU A 19 0.23 -4.86 7.19
N ARG A 20 1.21 -3.95 7.13
CA ARG A 20 0.93 -2.52 6.87
C ARG A 20 0.45 -2.25 5.44
N TYR A 21 0.80 -3.12 4.48
CA TYR A 21 0.43 -3.00 3.07
C TYR A 21 -1.06 -3.27 2.91
N GLU A 22 -1.51 -4.39 3.50
CA GLU A 22 -2.92 -4.78 3.55
C GLU A 22 -3.77 -3.73 4.28
N GLN A 23 -3.23 -3.13 5.34
CA GLN A 23 -3.92 -2.06 6.09
C GLN A 23 -3.86 -0.68 5.42
N GLY A 24 -3.14 -0.53 4.30
CA GLY A 24 -2.96 0.76 3.62
C GLY A 24 -2.19 1.81 4.40
N ARG A 25 -1.34 1.39 5.33
CA ARG A 25 -0.53 2.27 6.20
C ARG A 25 0.91 2.45 5.71
N LEU A 26 1.29 1.76 4.63
CA LEU A 26 2.60 1.93 4.01
C LEU A 26 2.67 3.19 3.13
N PRO A 27 3.77 3.96 3.17
CA PRO A 27 4.01 5.03 2.21
C PRO A 27 4.01 4.52 0.77
N ARG A 28 3.57 5.34 -0.19
CA ARG A 28 3.37 4.94 -1.59
C ARG A 28 4.62 4.33 -2.24
N SER A 29 5.80 4.90 -2.00
CA SER A 29 7.07 4.37 -2.52
C SER A 29 7.34 2.94 -2.05
N MET A 30 6.98 2.64 -0.81
CA MET A 30 7.20 1.35 -0.19
C MET A 30 6.13 0.33 -0.61
N GLN A 31 4.90 0.78 -0.87
CA GLN A 31 3.88 -0.04 -1.54
C GLN A 31 4.34 -0.49 -2.93
N LEU A 32 4.86 0.44 -3.74
CA LEU A 32 5.36 0.13 -5.08
C LEU A 32 6.54 -0.84 -5.02
N TRP A 33 7.45 -0.65 -4.07
CA TRP A 33 8.57 -1.56 -3.86
C TRP A 33 8.10 -2.99 -3.52
N ILE A 34 7.13 -3.14 -2.61
CA ILE A 34 6.55 -4.45 -2.26
C ILE A 34 5.82 -5.08 -3.45
N GLN A 35 5.05 -4.29 -4.20
CA GLN A 35 4.36 -4.76 -5.42
C GLN A 35 5.34 -5.32 -6.45
N GLN A 36 6.47 -4.63 -6.66
CA GLN A 36 7.51 -5.10 -7.58
C GLN A 36 8.26 -6.31 -7.03
N LEU A 37 8.59 -6.32 -5.73
CA LEU A 37 9.35 -7.40 -5.09
C LEU A 37 8.58 -8.72 -5.05
N LEU A 38 7.26 -8.65 -4.82
CA LEU A 38 6.39 -9.81 -4.61
C LEU A 38 5.39 -10.03 -5.76
N GLU A 39 5.50 -9.25 -6.84
CA GLU A 39 4.61 -9.30 -8.01
C GLU A 39 3.12 -9.17 -7.64
N LEU A 40 2.81 -8.34 -6.64
CA LEU A 40 1.44 -8.16 -6.13
C LEU A 40 0.64 -7.18 -7.00
N PRO A 41 -0.68 -7.41 -7.16
CA PRO A 41 -1.56 -6.44 -7.78
C PRO A 41 -1.64 -5.16 -6.94
N PRO A 42 -1.91 -4.00 -7.56
CA PRO A 42 -2.16 -2.78 -6.83
C PRO A 42 -3.37 -2.96 -5.90
N ILE A 43 -3.19 -2.71 -4.61
CA ILE A 43 -4.34 -2.57 -3.71
C ILE A 43 -5.03 -1.26 -4.09
N GLU A 44 -6.32 -1.38 -4.41
CA GLU A 44 -7.25 -0.26 -4.46
C GLU A 44 -7.38 0.27 -3.03
N HIS A 45 -6.42 1.07 -2.58
CA HIS A 45 -6.59 1.85 -1.37
C HIS A 45 -7.71 2.82 -1.69
N ARG A 46 -8.93 2.48 -1.24
CA ARG A 46 -9.93 3.50 -0.95
C ARG A 46 -9.24 4.41 0.04
N SER A 47 -8.57 5.45 -0.48
CA SER A 47 -8.16 6.58 0.31
C SER A 47 -9.34 6.86 1.22
N ALA A 48 -9.09 6.92 2.52
CA ALA A 48 -9.94 7.67 3.40
C ALA A 48 -9.83 9.14 2.95
N ASP A 49 -10.35 9.42 1.76
CA ASP A 49 -10.62 10.73 1.23
C ASP A 49 -11.96 11.06 1.87
N PRO A 50 -11.99 11.91 2.91
CA PRO A 50 -13.27 12.46 3.33
C PRO A 50 -13.82 13.18 2.11
N LEU A 51 -14.97 12.68 1.62
CA LEU A 51 -15.70 13.16 0.44
C LEU A 51 -15.40 14.63 0.12
N PRO A 52 -15.09 14.97 -1.15
CA PRO A 52 -14.88 16.37 -1.53
C PRO A 52 -16.10 17.20 -1.06
N PRO A 53 -15.88 18.41 -0.50
CA PRO A 53 -16.88 19.17 0.25
C PRO A 53 -18.18 19.45 -0.54
N LEU A 54 -18.11 19.39 -1.88
CA LEU A 54 -19.25 19.56 -2.78
C LEU A 54 -20.35 18.50 -2.59
N ARG A 55 -20.04 17.27 -2.16
CA ARG A 55 -21.06 16.26 -1.85
C ARG A 55 -21.69 16.41 -0.46
N ARG A 56 -21.02 17.12 0.45
CA ARG A 56 -21.55 17.39 1.80
C ARG A 56 -22.60 18.50 1.78
N ALA A 57 -22.46 19.48 0.88
CA ALA A 57 -23.44 20.53 0.67
C ALA A 57 -24.76 20.02 0.06
N ALA A 58 -24.70 19.00 -0.80
CA ALA A 58 -25.88 18.44 -1.47
C ALA A 58 -26.79 17.60 -0.56
N MET A 59 -26.29 17.13 0.59
CA MET A 59 -27.09 16.37 1.57
C MET A 59 -27.61 17.22 2.75
N ALA A 60 -27.22 18.50 2.81
CA ALA A 60 -27.61 19.44 3.86
C ALA A 60 -28.68 20.45 3.40
N ALA A 61 -29.24 20.28 2.20
CA ALA A 61 -30.39 21.04 1.75
C ALA A 61 -31.68 20.32 2.22
N PRO A 62 -32.60 21.01 2.89
CA PRO A 62 -33.86 20.45 3.41
C PRO A 62 -34.84 20.06 2.31
#